data_AF-A0A811KY76-F1
#
_entry.id   AF-A0A811KY76-F1
#
_cell.length_a   1.000
_cell.length_b   1.000
_cell.length_c   1.000
_cell.angle_alpha   90.00
_cell.angle_beta   90.00
_cell.angle_gamma   90.00
#
_symmetry.space_group_name_H-M   'P 1'
#
loop_
_entity.id
_entity.type
_entity.pdbx_description
1 polymer ?
#
loop_
_entity_poly.entity_id
_entity_poly.type
_entity_poly.pdbx_seq_one_letter_code
_entity_poly.pdbx_strand_id
1 'polypeptide(L)'
;MLKVEIKSGQMYLITLGIFEHMDRPYNKIAGCLYISALYVLILTLAIQFLYRYYALCDTCLTLPKLFVLYFGGILLCFLEGFAGMLLFRDMNDEDTMKIREHPMYTDGDVGYMTVDTNEIGAIYHTIMTQFFMILVYGIVYYTNKKIKAHYQNANFDGRTKRAHQRLSRLMIIQLQ
;
A
#
# COMPACT_ATOMS: atom_id res chain seq x y z
N MET A 1 8.23 -9.15 8.93
CA MET A 1 8.66 -8.05 8.04
C MET A 1 8.95 -8.66 6.68
N LEU A 2 8.65 -8.01 5.57
CA LEU A 2 8.96 -8.55 4.23
C LEU A 2 10.02 -7.68 3.57
N LYS A 3 10.97 -8.32 2.88
CA LYS A 3 11.96 -7.64 2.06
C LYS A 3 11.77 -8.04 0.61
N VAL A 4 11.86 -7.05 -0.27
CA VAL A 4 11.79 -7.26 -1.71
C VAL A 4 13.20 -7.16 -2.27
N GLU A 5 13.62 -8.17 -3.03
CA GLU A 5 14.88 -8.17 -3.76
C GLU A 5 14.63 -8.47 -5.23
N ILE A 6 15.36 -7.81 -6.12
CA ILE A 6 15.27 -8.06 -7.56
C ILE A 6 16.62 -8.60 -8.02
N LYS A 7 16.62 -9.81 -8.58
CA LYS A 7 17.84 -10.47 -9.07
C LYS A 7 17.51 -11.30 -10.31
N SER A 8 18.35 -11.16 -11.34
CA SER A 8 18.23 -11.94 -12.59
C SER A 8 16.84 -11.90 -13.24
N GLY A 9 16.16 -10.74 -13.19
CA GLY A 9 14.81 -10.57 -13.74
C GLY A 9 13.68 -11.15 -12.88
N GLN A 10 14.00 -11.70 -11.71
CA GLN A 10 13.05 -12.22 -10.75
C GLN A 10 12.90 -11.25 -9.58
N MET A 11 11.68 -11.10 -9.07
CA MET A 11 11.39 -10.38 -7.83
C MET A 11 11.12 -11.39 -6.72
N TYR A 12 11.93 -11.33 -5.67
CA TYR A 12 11.86 -12.17 -4.49
C TYR A 12 11.23 -11.39 -3.33
N LEU A 13 10.13 -11.90 -2.80
CA LEU A 13 9.54 -11.44 -1.55
C LEU A 13 9.93 -12.40 -0.44
N ILE A 14 10.85 -11.95 0.39
CA ILE A 14 11.48 -12.73 1.45
C ILE A 14 10.76 -12.41 2.77
N THR A 15 10.19 -13.43 3.41
CA THR A 15 9.58 -13.30 4.73
C THR A 15 10.67 -13.27 5.80
N LEU A 16 10.63 -12.28 6.69
CA LEU A 16 11.60 -12.09 7.77
C LEU A 16 10.91 -12.10 9.14
N GLY A 17 11.65 -12.51 10.17
CA GLY A 17 11.23 -12.52 11.58
C GLY A 17 10.48 -13.80 11.94
N ILE A 18 9.35 -13.69 12.65
CA ILE A 18 8.58 -14.86 13.12
C ILE A 18 8.10 -15.75 11.94
N PHE A 19 8.04 -15.17 10.75
CA PHE A 19 7.57 -15.82 9.54
C PHE A 19 8.71 -16.28 8.61
N GLU A 20 9.95 -16.22 9.07
CA GLU A 20 11.13 -16.49 8.26
C GLU A 20 11.21 -17.94 7.78
N HIS A 21 10.83 -18.90 8.62
CA HIS A 21 10.87 -20.33 8.30
C HIS A 21 9.48 -20.92 8.07
N MET A 22 8.51 -20.10 7.64
CA MET A 22 7.19 -20.65 7.34
C MET A 22 7.21 -21.44 6.05
N ASP A 23 6.85 -22.71 6.17
CA ASP A 23 6.60 -23.59 5.03
C ASP A 23 5.38 -23.16 4.22
N ARG A 24 5.28 -23.75 3.02
CA ARG A 24 4.14 -23.56 2.14
C ARG A 24 2.85 -24.08 2.81
N PRO A 25 1.69 -23.43 2.58
CA PRO A 25 1.42 -22.25 1.77
C PRO A 25 1.47 -20.92 2.55
N TYR A 26 1.90 -20.96 3.81
CA TYR A 26 1.73 -19.84 4.75
C TYR A 26 2.59 -18.63 4.37
N ASN A 27 3.76 -18.85 3.76
CA ASN A 27 4.62 -17.79 3.22
C ASN A 27 3.91 -16.91 2.17
N LYS A 28 3.22 -17.53 1.20
CA LYS A 28 2.46 -16.83 0.15
C LYS A 28 1.30 -16.04 0.72
N ILE A 29 0.53 -16.66 1.63
CA ILE A 29 -0.59 -15.99 2.30
C ILE A 29 -0.08 -14.79 3.11
N ALA A 30 1.01 -14.95 3.86
CA ALA A 30 1.58 -13.88 4.67
C ALA A 30 2.01 -12.68 3.82
N GLY A 31 2.64 -12.91 2.67
CA GLY A 31 3.02 -11.79 1.83
C GLY A 31 1.88 -11.18 1.01
N CYS A 32 0.86 -11.94 0.61
CA CYS A 32 -0.36 -11.37 0.04
C CYS A 32 -1.12 -10.51 1.07
N LEU A 33 -1.19 -10.95 2.32
CA LEU A 33 -1.74 -10.17 3.43
C LEU A 33 -0.93 -8.90 3.68
N TYR A 34 0.40 -8.99 3.64
CA TYR A 34 1.27 -7.83 3.81
C TYR A 34 1.06 -6.79 2.69
N ILE A 35 1.01 -7.23 1.43
CA ILE A 35 0.73 -6.34 0.29
C ILE A 35 -0.66 -5.72 0.42
N SER A 36 -1.69 -6.53 0.76
CA SER A 36 -3.05 -6.03 1.02
C SER A 36 -3.06 -4.97 2.11
N ALA A 37 -2.33 -5.20 3.21
CA ALA A 37 -2.23 -4.26 4.32
C ALA A 37 -1.56 -2.93 3.91
N LEU A 38 -0.53 -2.98 3.06
CA LEU A 38 0.09 -1.78 2.50
C LEU A 38 -0.90 -0.98 1.64
N TYR A 39 -1.68 -1.64 0.77
CA TYR A 39 -2.70 -0.97 -0.03
C TYR A 39 -3.81 -0.36 0.83
N VAL A 40 -4.28 -1.09 1.85
CA VAL A 40 -5.28 -0.57 2.80
C VAL A 40 -4.75 0.63 3.57
N LEU A 41 -3.48 0.64 3.97
CA LEU A 41 -2.85 1.78 4.65
C LEU A 41 -2.91 3.05 3.77
N ILE A 42 -2.50 2.91 2.51
CA ILE A 42 -2.46 4.01 1.52
C ILE A 42 -3.88 4.51 1.23
N LEU A 43 -4.84 3.60 1.03
CA LEU A 43 -6.24 3.94 0.85
C LEU A 43 -6.80 4.67 2.08
N THR A 44 -6.48 4.21 3.28
CA THR A 44 -6.98 4.80 4.54
C THR A 44 -6.50 6.25 4.67
N LEU A 45 -5.26 6.54 4.30
CA LEU A 45 -4.76 7.93 4.23
C LEU A 45 -5.61 8.78 3.28
N ALA A 46 -5.92 8.27 2.09
CA ALA A 46 -6.76 8.95 1.10
C ALA A 46 -8.15 9.28 1.67
N ILE A 47 -8.78 8.31 2.32
CA ILE A 47 -10.11 8.44 2.91
C ILE A 47 -10.10 9.44 4.06
N GLN A 48 -9.05 9.48 4.88
CA GLN A 48 -8.90 10.48 5.94
C GLN A 48 -8.86 11.91 5.36
N PHE A 49 -8.13 12.13 4.26
CA PHE A 49 -8.11 13.42 3.57
C PHE A 49 -9.49 13.79 2.99
N LEU A 50 -10.17 12.83 2.38
CA LEU A 50 -11.50 13.02 1.84
C LEU A 50 -12.52 13.38 2.94
N TYR A 51 -12.51 12.64 4.04
CA TYR A 51 -13.37 12.91 5.20
C TYR A 51 -13.16 14.32 5.75
N ARG A 52 -11.90 14.75 5.92
CA ARG A 52 -11.57 16.11 6.36
C ARG A 52 -12.07 17.17 5.37
N TYR A 53 -11.92 16.93 4.07
CA TYR A 53 -12.43 17.84 3.05
C TYR A 53 -13.94 18.05 3.19
N TYR A 54 -14.72 16.98 3.30
CA TYR A 54 -16.17 17.08 3.46
C TYR A 54 -16.59 17.71 4.79
N ALA A 55 -15.89 17.40 5.89
CA ALA A 55 -16.14 17.99 7.19
C ALA A 55 -15.84 19.51 7.22
N LEU A 56 -14.87 19.98 6.44
CA LEU A 56 -14.45 21.39 6.43
C LEU A 56 -15.21 22.25 5.42
N CYS A 57 -15.58 21.68 4.26
CA CYS A 57 -16.20 22.45 3.18
C CYS A 57 -17.74 22.47 3.25
N ASP A 58 -18.33 22.07 4.39
CA ASP A 58 -19.78 22.03 4.65
C ASP A 58 -20.59 21.25 3.60
N THR A 59 -19.91 20.37 2.87
CA THR A 59 -20.53 19.44 1.92
C THR A 59 -20.84 18.14 2.66
N CYS A 60 -22.10 17.77 2.76
CA CYS A 60 -22.51 16.53 3.43
C CYS A 60 -22.09 15.30 2.63
N LEU A 61 -20.98 14.66 3.03
CA LEU A 61 -20.77 13.25 2.73
C LEU A 61 -21.62 12.44 3.70
N THR A 62 -22.69 11.82 3.19
CA THR A 62 -23.53 10.98 4.04
C THR A 62 -22.72 9.78 4.53
N LEU A 63 -22.91 9.41 5.81
CA LEU A 63 -22.24 8.26 6.42
C LEU A 63 -22.26 7.00 5.54
N PRO A 64 -23.39 6.62 4.88
CA PRO A 64 -23.43 5.46 4.00
C PRO A 64 -22.46 5.54 2.82
N LYS A 65 -22.26 6.72 2.24
CA LYS A 65 -21.30 6.89 1.12
C LYS A 65 -19.86 6.68 1.58
N LEU A 66 -19.53 7.16 2.78
CA LEU A 66 -18.21 6.92 3.38
C LEU A 66 -18.00 5.44 3.67
N PHE A 67 -19.01 4.76 4.22
CA PHE A 67 -18.96 3.30 4.45
C PHE A 67 -18.73 2.54 3.14
N VAL A 68 -19.52 2.82 2.10
CA VAL A 68 -19.35 2.15 0.78
C VAL A 68 -17.97 2.41 0.21
N LEU A 69 -17.46 3.64 0.28
CA LEU A 69 -16.12 3.98 -0.21
C LEU A 69 -15.03 3.22 0.58
N TYR A 70 -15.15 3.16 1.90
CA TYR A 70 -14.18 2.52 2.77
C TYR A 70 -14.16 1.01 2.61
N PHE A 71 -15.32 0.35 2.75
CA PHE A 71 -15.41 -1.10 2.62
C PHE A 71 -15.18 -1.56 1.18
N GLY A 72 -15.67 -0.82 0.19
CA GLY A 72 -15.42 -1.11 -1.23
C GLY A 72 -13.94 -0.98 -1.59
N GLY A 73 -13.27 0.07 -1.09
CA GLY A 73 -11.83 0.23 -1.28
C GLY A 73 -11.00 -0.84 -0.57
N ILE A 74 -11.37 -1.22 0.67
CA ILE A 74 -10.71 -2.33 1.38
C ILE A 74 -10.86 -3.63 0.59
N LEU A 75 -12.07 -3.94 0.13
CA LEU A 75 -12.31 -5.14 -0.68
C LEU A 75 -11.42 -5.14 -1.93
N LEU A 76 -11.31 -4.01 -2.63
CA LEU A 76 -10.41 -3.88 -3.79
C LEU A 76 -8.94 -4.09 -3.40
N CYS A 77 -8.48 -3.53 -2.28
CA CYS A 77 -7.10 -3.73 -1.81
C CYS A 77 -6.81 -5.20 -1.49
N PHE A 78 -7.77 -5.93 -0.91
CA PHE A 78 -7.66 -7.36 -0.69
C PHE A 78 -7.65 -8.14 -2.00
N LEU A 79 -8.51 -7.80 -2.96
CA LEU A 79 -8.53 -8.46 -4.27
C LEU A 79 -7.20 -8.27 -5.01
N GLU A 80 -6.67 -7.05 -5.04
CA GLU A 80 -5.36 -6.76 -5.64
C GLU A 80 -4.21 -7.44 -4.89
N GLY A 81 -4.20 -7.42 -3.56
CA GLY A 81 -3.15 -8.09 -2.79
C GLY A 81 -3.19 -9.62 -2.90
N PHE A 82 -4.38 -10.22 -2.99
CA PHE A 82 -4.56 -11.66 -3.21
C PHE A 82 -4.44 -12.08 -4.67
N ALA A 83 -4.54 -11.17 -5.64
CA ALA A 83 -4.14 -11.46 -7.03
C ALA A 83 -2.68 -11.94 -7.10
N GLY A 84 -1.84 -11.48 -6.14
CA GLY A 84 -0.50 -12.01 -5.92
C GLY A 84 -0.44 -13.53 -5.76
N MET A 85 -1.46 -14.20 -5.20
CA MET A 85 -1.47 -15.67 -5.08
C MET A 85 -1.40 -16.39 -6.43
N LEU A 86 -1.89 -15.74 -7.50
CA LEU A 86 -1.88 -16.28 -8.85
C LEU A 86 -0.58 -15.95 -9.61
N LEU A 87 0.11 -14.90 -9.19
CA LEU A 87 1.32 -14.39 -9.85
C LEU A 87 2.60 -14.90 -9.21
N PHE A 88 2.60 -15.03 -7.88
CA PHE A 88 3.76 -15.52 -7.16
C PHE A 88 3.89 -17.02 -7.31
N ARG A 89 5.03 -17.42 -7.85
CA ARG A 89 5.48 -18.81 -7.93
C ARG A 89 5.99 -19.26 -6.58
N ASP A 90 5.86 -20.56 -6.35
CA ASP A 90 6.42 -21.21 -5.17
C ASP A 90 7.95 -21.23 -5.25
N MET A 91 8.60 -21.49 -4.12
CA MET A 91 10.05 -21.64 -4.05
C MET A 91 10.53 -22.72 -5.03
N ASN A 92 11.67 -22.52 -5.66
CA ASN A 92 12.33 -23.48 -6.54
C ASN A 92 13.78 -23.62 -6.13
N ASP A 93 14.38 -24.81 -6.26
CA ASP A 93 15.75 -25.05 -5.81
C ASP A 93 16.75 -24.12 -6.50
N GLU A 94 16.54 -23.83 -7.78
CA GLU A 94 17.35 -22.88 -8.55
C GLU A 94 17.28 -21.45 -7.99
N ASP A 95 16.09 -21.00 -7.60
CA ASP A 95 15.86 -19.68 -7.02
C ASP A 95 16.42 -19.59 -5.59
N THR A 96 16.34 -20.69 -4.84
CA THR A 96 16.92 -20.79 -3.50
C THR A 96 18.44 -20.66 -3.56
N MET A 97 19.08 -21.29 -4.56
CA MET A 97 20.52 -21.13 -4.77
C MET A 97 20.89 -19.67 -5.07
N LYS A 98 20.11 -18.98 -5.92
CA LYS A 98 20.33 -17.56 -6.24
C LYS A 98 20.19 -16.64 -5.03
N ILE A 99 19.26 -16.92 -4.12
CA ILE A 99 19.07 -16.15 -2.89
C ILE A 99 20.20 -16.42 -1.90
N ARG A 100 20.66 -17.67 -1.78
CA ARG A 100 21.77 -18.09 -0.89
C ARG A 100 23.13 -17.51 -1.29
N GLU A 101 23.31 -17.04 -2.51
CA GLU A 101 24.50 -16.25 -2.89
C GLU A 101 24.62 -14.94 -2.08
N HIS A 102 23.51 -14.43 -1.53
CA HIS A 102 23.56 -13.25 -0.69
C HIS A 102 23.95 -13.65 0.75
N PRO A 103 24.98 -13.02 1.35
CA PRO A 103 25.56 -13.45 2.63
C PRO A 103 24.58 -13.42 3.82
N MET A 104 23.46 -12.70 3.67
CA MET A 104 22.39 -12.63 4.66
C MET A 104 21.51 -13.90 4.72
N TYR A 105 21.50 -14.73 3.67
CA TYR A 105 20.59 -15.87 3.52
C TYR A 105 21.33 -17.20 3.39
N THR A 106 22.63 -17.22 3.69
CA THR A 106 23.52 -18.37 3.51
C THR A 106 23.18 -19.53 4.45
N ASP A 107 22.72 -19.22 5.66
CA ASP A 107 22.66 -20.17 6.78
C ASP A 107 21.25 -20.69 7.09
N GLY A 108 20.22 -20.31 6.33
CA GLY A 108 18.83 -20.64 6.65
C GLY A 108 17.92 -20.89 5.45
N ASP A 109 16.94 -21.77 5.65
CA ASP A 109 15.79 -21.90 4.75
C ASP A 109 14.85 -20.74 5.00
N VAL A 110 15.06 -19.67 4.25
CA VAL A 110 14.19 -18.49 4.30
C VAL A 110 13.01 -18.71 3.37
N GLY A 111 11.81 -18.53 3.91
CA GLY A 111 10.58 -18.49 3.14
C GLY A 111 10.63 -17.33 2.15
N TYR A 112 10.46 -17.63 0.87
CA TYR A 112 10.30 -16.61 -0.14
C TYR A 112 9.22 -17.00 -1.14
N MET A 113 8.75 -16.00 -1.88
CA MET A 113 7.99 -16.22 -3.09
C MET A 113 8.58 -15.37 -4.20
N THR A 114 8.47 -15.87 -5.42
CA THR A 114 9.15 -15.29 -6.57
C THR A 114 8.16 -15.00 -7.69
N VAL A 115 8.40 -13.94 -8.44
CA VAL A 115 7.66 -13.65 -9.67
C VAL A 115 8.62 -13.18 -10.74
N ASP A 116 8.41 -13.66 -11.96
CA ASP A 116 9.17 -13.17 -13.11
C ASP A 116 8.67 -11.78 -13.48
N THR A 117 9.57 -10.79 -13.48
CA THR A 117 9.21 -9.41 -13.81
C THR A 117 8.84 -9.22 -15.28
N ASN A 118 9.17 -10.19 -16.14
CA ASN A 118 8.82 -10.18 -17.57
C ASN A 118 7.51 -10.90 -17.88
N GLU A 119 6.92 -11.61 -16.90
CA GLU A 119 5.63 -12.25 -17.10
C GLU A 119 4.54 -11.18 -17.29
N ILE A 120 3.68 -11.37 -18.30
CA ILE A 120 2.62 -10.42 -18.65
C ILE A 120 1.71 -10.15 -17.45
N GLY A 121 1.42 -11.17 -16.64
CA GLY A 121 0.62 -11.02 -15.43
C GLY A 121 1.27 -10.09 -14.40
N ALA A 122 2.57 -10.22 -14.18
CA ALA A 122 3.33 -9.38 -13.27
C ALA A 122 3.41 -7.92 -13.76
N ILE A 123 3.64 -7.73 -15.07
CA ILE A 123 3.62 -6.40 -15.70
C ILE A 123 2.24 -5.76 -15.55
N TYR A 124 1.17 -6.50 -15.85
CA TYR A 124 -0.19 -5.99 -15.75
C TYR A 124 -0.55 -5.59 -14.30
N HIS A 125 -0.25 -6.46 -13.33
CA HIS A 125 -0.50 -6.17 -11.92
C HIS A 125 0.31 -4.97 -11.44
N THR A 126 1.57 -4.84 -11.89
CA THR A 126 2.39 -3.65 -11.60
C THR A 126 1.78 -2.38 -12.18
N ILE A 127 1.31 -2.39 -13.43
CA ILE A 127 0.68 -1.22 -14.04
C ILE A 127 -0.61 -0.84 -13.28
N MET A 128 -1.46 -1.83 -12.96
CA MET A 128 -2.71 -1.60 -12.24
C MET A 128 -2.48 -1.04 -10.83
N THR A 129 -1.50 -1.57 -10.11
CA THR A 129 -1.16 -1.09 -8.77
C THR A 129 -0.56 0.32 -8.82
N GLN A 130 0.30 0.63 -9.80
CA GLN A 130 0.81 2.00 -9.99
C GLN A 130 -0.30 2.98 -10.36
N PHE A 131 -1.24 2.58 -11.23
CA PHE A 131 -2.39 3.41 -11.56
C PHE A 131 -3.27 3.69 -10.34
N PHE A 132 -3.54 2.67 -9.53
CA PHE A 132 -4.25 2.82 -8.26
C PHE A 132 -3.54 3.81 -7.33
N MET A 133 -2.22 3.70 -7.18
CA MET A 133 -1.42 4.64 -6.40
C MET A 133 -1.56 6.07 -6.92
N ILE A 134 -1.44 6.29 -8.23
CA ILE A 134 -1.59 7.61 -8.84
C ILE A 134 -2.97 8.21 -8.55
N LEU A 135 -4.04 7.41 -8.67
CA LEU A 135 -5.39 7.87 -8.35
C LEU A 135 -5.52 8.28 -6.88
N VAL A 136 -5.00 7.46 -5.95
CA VAL A 136 -5.03 7.76 -4.52
C VAL A 136 -4.26 9.06 -4.22
N TYR A 137 -3.04 9.20 -4.71
CA TYR A 137 -2.25 10.43 -4.56
C TYR A 137 -2.95 11.64 -5.19
N GLY A 138 -3.60 11.45 -6.34
CA GLY A 138 -4.42 12.48 -6.99
C GLY A 138 -5.57 12.97 -6.12
N ILE A 139 -6.29 12.05 -5.46
CA ILE A 139 -7.37 12.37 -4.51
C ILE A 139 -6.81 13.16 -3.32
N VAL A 140 -5.70 12.71 -2.73
CA VAL A 140 -5.06 13.40 -1.61
C VAL A 140 -4.63 14.81 -2.02
N TYR A 141 -3.98 14.96 -3.16
CA TYR A 141 -3.54 16.25 -3.67
C TYR A 141 -4.72 17.19 -3.95
N TYR A 142 -5.76 16.71 -4.62
CA TYR A 142 -6.95 17.47 -4.95
C TYR A 142 -7.70 17.94 -3.69
N THR A 143 -7.96 17.03 -2.76
CA THR A 143 -8.66 17.34 -1.50
C THR A 143 -7.85 18.32 -0.65
N ASN A 144 -6.53 18.12 -0.54
CA ASN A 144 -5.65 19.04 0.16
C ASN A 144 -5.63 20.44 -0.48
N LYS A 145 -5.60 20.53 -1.81
CA LYS A 145 -5.68 21.82 -2.54
C LYS A 145 -7.00 22.54 -2.23
N LYS A 146 -8.13 21.82 -2.22
CA LYS A 146 -9.45 22.39 -1.91
C LYS A 146 -9.57 22.83 -0.45
N ILE A 147 -9.08 22.00 0.49
CA ILE A 147 -9.00 22.35 1.91
C ILE A 147 -8.20 23.65 2.08
N LYS A 148 -7.02 23.76 1.46
CA LYS A 148 -6.18 24.96 1.53
C LYS A 148 -6.88 26.21 0.95
N ALA A 149 -7.60 26.07 -0.16
CA ALA A 149 -8.36 27.17 -0.76
C ALA A 149 -9.50 27.63 0.17
N HIS A 150 -10.24 26.69 0.77
CA HIS A 150 -11.29 27.02 1.75
C HIS A 150 -10.69 27.75 2.96
N TYR A 151 -9.51 27.34 3.44
CA TYR A 151 -8.78 28.01 4.52
C TYR A 151 -8.33 29.44 4.22
N GLN A 152 -8.02 29.75 2.96
CA GLN A 152 -7.62 31.10 2.58
C GLN A 152 -8.81 32.06 2.60
N ASN A 153 -10.02 31.55 2.36
CA ASN A 153 -11.24 32.34 2.26
C ASN A 153 -12.07 32.37 3.55
N ALA A 154 -11.82 31.44 4.49
CA ALA A 154 -12.57 31.35 5.73
C ALA A 154 -11.94 32.15 6.88
N ASN A 155 -12.77 32.91 7.62
CA ASN A 155 -12.39 33.66 8.82
C ASN A 155 -12.28 32.74 10.05
N PHE A 156 -11.29 31.86 10.07
CA PHE A 156 -10.97 31.05 11.25
C PHE A 156 -10.16 31.86 12.29
N ASP A 157 -10.41 31.61 13.59
CA ASP A 157 -9.52 32.04 14.67
C ASP A 157 -8.07 31.54 14.43
N GLY A 158 -7.08 32.38 14.74
CA GLY A 158 -5.67 32.12 14.52
C GLY A 158 -5.16 30.85 15.20
N ARG A 159 -5.78 30.41 16.31
CA ARG A 159 -5.45 29.13 16.96
C ARG A 159 -5.91 27.93 16.12
N THR A 160 -7.15 27.93 15.66
CA THR A 160 -7.74 26.88 14.82
C THR A 160 -6.98 26.74 13.49
N LYS A 161 -6.58 27.87 12.91
CA LYS A 161 -5.77 27.91 11.67
C LYS A 161 -4.40 27.25 11.84
N ARG A 162 -3.69 27.51 12.94
CA ARG A 162 -2.37 26.91 13.22
C ARG A 162 -2.47 25.40 13.52
N ALA A 163 -3.49 24.97 14.25
CA ALA A 163 -3.70 23.56 14.55
C ALA A 163 -3.92 22.73 13.28
N HIS A 164 -4.78 23.22 12.36
CA HIS A 164 -5.02 22.53 11.09
C HIS A 164 -3.82 22.53 10.15
N GLN A 165 -3.06 23.63 10.06
CA GLN A 165 -1.82 23.65 9.27
C GLN A 165 -0.80 22.61 9.76
N ARG A 166 -0.68 22.42 11.08
CA ARG A 166 0.18 21.38 11.66
C ARG A 166 -0.34 19.99 11.33
N LEU A 167 -1.64 19.74 11.48
CA LEU A 167 -2.29 18.48 11.13
C LEU A 167 -2.12 18.11 9.66
N SER A 168 -2.29 19.07 8.73
CA SER A 168 -2.08 18.84 7.30
C SER A 168 -0.60 18.59 6.97
N ARG A 169 0.34 19.30 7.60
CA ARG A 169 1.78 19.03 7.43
C ARG A 169 2.17 17.65 7.93
N LEU A 170 1.70 17.25 9.11
CA LEU A 170 1.98 15.93 9.67
C LEU A 170 1.48 14.81 8.75
N MET A 171 0.28 14.96 8.17
CA MET A 171 -0.22 13.95 7.22
C MET A 171 0.56 13.90 5.90
N ILE A 172 1.03 15.04 5.40
CA ILE A 172 1.89 15.04 4.20
C ILE A 172 3.23 14.37 4.51
N ILE A 173 3.78 14.59 5.71
CA ILE A 173 4.99 13.90 6.17
C ILE A 173 4.74 12.40 6.34
N GLN A 174 3.56 11.98 6.81
CA GLN A 174 3.16 10.56 6.88
C GLN A 174 3.03 9.89 5.50
N LEU A 175 3.01 10.68 4.43
CA LEU A 175 2.98 10.23 3.03
C LEU A 175 4.38 10.14 2.39
N GLN A 176 5.43 10.59 3.09
CA GLN A 176 6.85 10.52 2.66
C GLN A 176 7.57 9.39 3.39
#